data_AF-A0A9P5M492-F1
#
_entry.id   AF-A0A9P5M492-F1
#
_cell.length_a   1.000
_cell.length_b   1.000
_cell.length_c   1.000
_cell.angle_alpha   90.00
_cell.angle_beta   90.00
_cell.angle_gamma   90.00
#
_symmetry.space_group_name_H-M   'P 1'
#
loop_
_entity.id
_entity.type
_entity.pdbx_description
1 polymer ?
#
loop_
_entity_poly.entity_id
_entity_poly.type
_entity_poly.pdbx_seq_one_letter_code
_entity_poly.pdbx_strand_id
1 'polypeptide(L)'
;MPRGASKSSGMTSIPLKRKDKRTRAYFPKTRTGCWTCRKRRVKCDEEKPHCARCKASGFKCDGYSVDAFSQAHKRASVVQKPQPKRKSSVTNRAILPSKASKTARINIRVLRPRTPIVETEQEYRYLCFFTENTTRRLCGFFESKLWSHLMLQAGEQERPIRHAMSAIGALDLILHTKEQKPHSLVTRSTIEEHHIFAIKQYEKAVRLMKTDIAERGHSLRTALLFCLLIVCFENLYGTQQSATVHIIAGIRLIEAYHHDHTSRSDKSPLQKAEESNASTDPVTFGMASPVPSDVEDEIYQAFGLLEIASLSFNLDGRGMAYHMLAKDSGSSCVKNMPSRFVSLPEAKAYWDLIMRRLLHLLPTLNTAQATMRGYEDDNETAIITKPSSAVIEE
;
A
#
# COMPACT_ATOMS: atom_id res chain seq x y z
N MET A 1 39.54 -28.41 -70.63
CA MET A 1 38.79 -27.13 -70.61
C MET A 1 37.98 -27.04 -69.33
N PRO A 2 38.56 -26.43 -68.28
CA PRO A 2 37.80 -25.47 -67.46
C PRO A 2 38.63 -24.23 -67.06
N ARG A 3 37.93 -23.22 -66.50
CA ARG A 3 38.36 -22.09 -65.64
C ARG A 3 38.40 -20.66 -66.23
N GLY A 4 37.81 -19.76 -65.44
CA GLY A 4 38.22 -18.36 -65.19
C GLY A 4 37.30 -17.29 -65.81
N ALA A 5 37.01 -16.13 -65.22
CA ALA A 5 37.12 -15.56 -63.87
C ALA A 5 36.46 -14.15 -63.88
N SER A 6 36.18 -13.59 -62.69
CA SER A 6 36.01 -12.16 -62.36
C SER A 6 34.58 -11.57 -62.55
N LYS A 7 34.02 -10.68 -61.71
CA LYS A 7 34.42 -9.96 -60.48
C LYS A 7 33.15 -9.75 -59.61
N SER A 8 33.25 -9.82 -58.29
CA SER A 8 32.32 -9.09 -57.42
C SER A 8 33.04 -8.58 -56.16
N SER A 9 32.66 -7.37 -55.80
CA SER A 9 33.34 -6.40 -54.94
C SER A 9 33.32 -6.78 -53.46
N GLY A 10 34.51 -6.82 -52.86
CA GLY A 10 34.70 -6.93 -51.41
C GLY A 10 34.42 -5.60 -50.73
N MET A 11 33.46 -5.62 -49.79
CA MET A 11 33.24 -4.54 -48.83
C MET A 11 33.87 -4.98 -47.51
N THR A 12 35.07 -4.48 -47.24
CA THR A 12 35.81 -4.68 -46.00
C THR A 12 35.13 -3.92 -44.86
N SER A 13 34.75 -4.64 -43.81
CA SER A 13 34.25 -4.09 -42.55
C SER A 13 35.40 -3.40 -41.81
N ILE A 14 35.36 -2.06 -41.75
CA ILE A 14 36.25 -1.25 -40.93
C ILE A 14 35.65 -1.17 -39.51
N PRO A 15 36.31 -1.70 -38.46
CA PRO A 15 35.84 -1.52 -37.10
C PRO A 15 36.08 -0.07 -36.65
N LEU A 16 35.01 0.67 -36.37
CA LEU A 16 35.07 1.99 -35.75
C LEU A 16 35.65 1.87 -34.33
N LYS A 17 36.92 2.25 -34.18
CA LYS A 17 37.60 2.37 -32.87
C LYS A 17 36.81 3.31 -31.95
N ARG A 18 36.44 2.79 -30.78
CA ARG A 18 35.86 3.56 -29.67
C ARG A 18 36.84 4.68 -29.28
N LYS A 19 36.31 5.91 -29.16
CA LYS A 19 37.07 7.06 -28.63
C LYS A 19 37.32 6.83 -27.15
N ASP A 20 38.54 6.43 -26.80
CA ASP A 20 38.98 6.40 -25.42
C ASP A 20 38.93 7.80 -24.82
N LYS A 21 38.26 7.92 -23.66
CA LYS A 21 38.23 9.13 -22.85
C LYS A 21 39.68 9.49 -22.50
N ARG A 22 40.16 10.65 -22.94
CA ARG A 22 41.45 11.20 -22.53
C ARG A 22 41.46 11.39 -21.01
N THR A 23 41.96 10.40 -20.28
CA THR A 23 42.28 10.53 -18.87
C THR A 23 43.48 11.45 -18.72
N ARG A 24 43.33 12.49 -17.92
CA ARG A 24 44.37 13.48 -17.63
C ARG A 24 45.57 12.74 -17.03
N ALA A 25 46.74 12.82 -17.66
CA ALA A 25 47.96 12.18 -17.18
C ALA A 25 48.23 12.60 -15.72
N TYR A 26 48.30 11.61 -14.84
CA TYR A 26 48.60 11.80 -13.43
C TYR A 26 50.11 11.93 -13.28
N PHE A 27 50.58 13.17 -13.07
CA PHE A 27 51.97 13.41 -12.70
C PHE A 27 52.10 13.39 -11.17
N PRO A 28 53.10 12.68 -10.61
CA PRO A 28 53.38 12.70 -9.18
C PRO A 28 53.58 14.14 -8.68
N LYS A 29 52.90 14.50 -7.60
CA LYS A 29 53.00 15.84 -7.01
C LYS A 29 54.38 15.98 -6.35
N THR A 30 55.27 16.80 -6.91
CA THR A 30 56.56 17.10 -6.26
C THR A 30 56.31 17.95 -5.01
N ARG A 31 57.00 17.60 -3.91
CA ARG A 31 56.80 18.23 -2.58
C ARG A 31 57.54 19.57 -2.41
N THR A 32 58.08 20.13 -3.49
CA THR A 32 59.06 21.22 -3.45
C THR A 32 58.56 22.55 -4.02
N GLY A 33 57.37 22.59 -4.66
CA GLY A 33 56.77 23.83 -5.17
C GLY A 33 56.22 24.79 -4.10
N CYS A 34 56.16 26.10 -4.42
CA CYS A 34 55.65 27.14 -3.51
C CYS A 34 54.17 26.93 -3.14
N TRP A 35 53.74 27.48 -2.01
CA TRP A 35 52.39 27.28 -1.49
C TRP A 35 51.30 27.80 -2.41
N THR A 36 51.51 28.94 -3.04
CA THR A 36 50.53 29.52 -3.97
C THR A 36 50.33 28.63 -5.19
N CYS A 37 51.39 28.07 -5.77
CA CYS A 37 51.30 27.10 -6.87
C CYS A 37 50.65 25.78 -6.43
N ARG A 38 50.96 25.30 -5.21
CA ARG A 38 50.32 24.11 -4.62
C ARG A 38 48.81 24.30 -4.45
N LYS A 39 48.37 25.42 -3.86
CA LYS A 39 46.96 25.76 -3.67
C LYS A 39 46.24 25.85 -5.02
N ARG A 40 46.90 26.41 -6.03
CA ARG A 40 46.40 26.51 -7.40
C ARG A 40 46.51 25.20 -8.21
N ARG A 41 47.15 24.16 -7.66
CA ARG A 41 47.38 22.85 -8.31
C ARG A 41 48.07 22.96 -9.68
N VAL A 42 49.06 23.87 -9.79
CA VAL A 42 49.90 24.05 -10.98
C VAL A 42 51.36 23.72 -10.68
N LYS A 43 52.12 23.28 -11.68
CA LYS A 43 53.57 22.98 -11.52
C LYS A 43 54.32 24.27 -11.18
N CYS A 44 55.11 24.23 -10.11
CA CYS A 44 55.99 25.32 -9.71
C CYS A 44 57.34 25.17 -10.41
N ASP A 45 57.95 26.30 -10.77
CA ASP A 45 59.31 26.41 -11.33
C ASP A 45 60.41 26.45 -10.25
N GLU A 46 60.02 26.55 -8.97
CA GLU A 46 60.89 26.40 -7.78
C GLU A 46 61.97 27.49 -7.60
N GLU A 47 61.95 28.56 -8.39
CA GLU A 47 62.79 29.74 -8.17
C GLU A 47 62.51 30.42 -6.82
N LYS A 48 63.58 30.79 -6.11
CA LYS A 48 63.55 31.50 -4.82
C LYS A 48 64.04 32.95 -5.01
N PRO A 49 63.47 33.95 -4.32
CA PRO A 49 62.49 33.85 -3.23
C PRO A 49 61.03 33.66 -3.68
N HIS A 50 60.70 34.00 -4.94
CA HIS A 50 59.35 33.88 -5.49
C HIS A 50 59.39 33.27 -6.90
N CYS A 51 58.57 32.26 -7.15
CA CYS A 51 58.53 31.59 -8.45
C CYS A 51 58.05 32.51 -9.58
N ALA A 52 58.67 32.37 -10.75
CA ALA A 52 58.35 33.12 -11.95
C ALA A 52 56.87 32.96 -12.34
N ARG A 53 56.28 31.78 -12.12
CA ARG A 53 54.87 31.54 -12.45
C ARG A 53 53.90 32.36 -11.60
N CYS A 54 54.21 32.61 -10.32
CA CYS A 54 53.39 33.50 -9.50
C CYS A 54 53.57 34.96 -9.92
N LYS A 55 54.82 35.40 -10.18
CA LYS A 55 55.11 36.74 -10.71
C LYS A 55 54.37 37.01 -12.02
N ALA A 56 54.47 36.09 -12.99
CA ALA A 56 53.82 36.21 -14.29
C ALA A 56 52.29 36.16 -14.21
N SER A 57 51.73 35.39 -13.28
CA SER A 57 50.28 35.34 -13.07
C SER A 57 49.74 36.53 -12.25
N GLY A 58 50.60 37.43 -11.77
CA GLY A 58 50.22 38.54 -10.88
C GLY A 58 49.80 38.11 -9.46
N PHE A 59 50.08 36.87 -9.05
CA PHE A 59 49.78 36.41 -7.69
C PHE A 59 50.98 36.64 -6.77
N LYS A 60 50.72 37.13 -5.56
CA LYS A 60 51.73 37.15 -4.50
C LYS A 60 52.14 35.72 -4.17
N CYS A 61 53.43 35.43 -4.30
CA CYS A 61 53.98 34.11 -3.98
C CYS A 61 54.23 34.01 -2.48
N ASP A 62 53.53 33.09 -1.82
CA ASP A 62 53.62 32.86 -0.37
C ASP A 62 54.89 32.12 0.05
N GLY A 63 55.82 31.90 -0.90
CA GLY A 63 57.11 31.27 -0.65
C GLY A 63 57.05 29.75 -0.44
N TYR A 64 58.15 29.22 0.10
CA TYR A 64 58.43 27.77 0.18
C TYR A 64 58.51 27.23 1.61
N SER A 65 58.45 28.07 2.65
CA SER A 65 58.54 27.66 4.05
C SER A 65 57.17 27.25 4.62
N VAL A 66 57.17 26.29 5.54
CA VAL A 66 55.97 25.70 6.18
C VAL A 66 55.39 26.56 7.31
N ASP A 67 56.11 27.59 7.77
CA ASP A 67 55.76 28.35 8.98
C ASP A 67 55.02 29.68 8.75
N ALA A 68 54.69 30.02 7.49
CA ALA A 68 53.95 31.24 7.14
C ALA A 68 52.42 31.17 7.33
N PHE A 69 51.91 30.18 8.08
CA PHE A 69 50.47 30.01 8.35
C PHE A 69 49.97 30.80 9.57
N SER A 70 50.86 31.17 10.50
CA SER A 70 50.42 31.60 11.85
C SER A 70 50.34 33.11 12.07
N GLN A 71 50.75 33.95 11.11
CA GLN A 71 50.82 35.41 11.30
C GLN A 71 49.79 36.23 10.50
N ALA A 72 49.09 35.64 9.52
CA ALA A 72 48.07 36.36 8.74
C ALA A 72 46.68 36.45 9.42
N HIS A 73 46.45 35.69 10.50
CA HIS A 73 45.15 35.65 11.20
C HIS A 73 45.05 36.49 12.49
N LYS A 74 46.08 37.25 12.88
CA LYS A 74 46.11 37.99 14.17
C LYS A 74 46.01 39.53 14.09
N ARG A 75 45.76 40.14 12.93
CA ARG A 75 45.84 41.63 12.78
C ARG A 75 44.62 42.33 12.16
N ALA A 76 43.40 41.82 12.35
CA ALA A 76 42.20 42.54 11.89
C ALA A 76 41.06 42.51 12.92
N SER A 77 41.32 43.03 14.12
CA SER A 77 40.32 43.28 15.16
C SER A 77 40.53 44.67 15.77
N VAL A 78 40.24 45.74 15.02
CA VAL A 78 40.17 47.11 15.54
C VAL A 78 39.13 47.92 14.74
N VAL A 79 38.03 48.26 15.44
CA VAL A 79 37.24 49.52 15.35
C VAL A 79 36.15 49.72 14.26
N GLN A 80 34.92 49.77 14.78
CA GLN A 80 33.75 50.68 14.57
C GLN A 80 32.98 50.79 13.23
N LYS A 81 31.64 50.78 13.40
CA LYS A 81 30.51 50.96 12.43
C LYS A 81 30.53 52.34 11.74
N PRO A 82 30.04 52.52 10.48
CA PRO A 82 28.60 52.61 10.18
C PRO A 82 28.12 52.01 8.81
N GLN A 83 26.79 52.00 8.64
CA GLN A 83 25.92 51.56 7.51
C GLN A 83 26.24 52.22 6.13
N PRO A 84 25.46 52.04 5.02
CA PRO A 84 24.69 50.92 4.46
C PRO A 84 25.10 50.65 2.97
N LYS A 85 24.56 49.59 2.32
CA LYS A 85 23.99 49.63 0.94
C LYS A 85 23.70 48.23 0.41
N ARG A 86 22.44 48.04 0.01
CA ARG A 86 21.89 46.91 -0.72
C ARG A 86 22.70 46.65 -2.00
N LYS A 87 23.12 45.40 -2.21
CA LYS A 87 23.11 44.77 -3.54
C LYS A 87 22.59 43.34 -3.40
N SER A 88 21.55 43.09 -4.17
CA SER A 88 20.89 41.82 -4.42
C SER A 88 21.88 40.75 -4.88
N SER A 89 21.91 39.61 -4.20
CA SER A 89 22.08 38.34 -4.90
C SER A 89 21.38 37.23 -4.14
N VAL A 90 20.66 36.44 -4.93
CA VAL A 90 19.88 35.27 -4.57
C VAL A 90 20.73 34.32 -3.74
N THR A 91 20.37 34.12 -2.47
CA THR A 91 20.90 33.02 -1.67
C THR A 91 19.85 31.92 -1.62
N ASN A 92 20.19 30.75 -2.15
CA ASN A 92 19.56 29.48 -1.79
C ASN A 92 19.52 29.40 -0.26
N ARG A 93 18.38 29.74 0.34
CA ARG A 93 18.18 29.60 1.78
C ARG A 93 17.95 28.12 2.05
N ALA A 94 18.97 27.47 2.59
CA ALA A 94 18.76 26.21 3.29
C ALA A 94 17.73 26.46 4.40
N ILE A 95 16.68 25.64 4.44
CA ILE A 95 15.69 25.64 5.50
C ILE A 95 16.37 25.05 6.75
N LEU A 96 17.08 25.89 7.52
CA LEU A 96 17.48 25.55 8.88
C LEU A 96 16.77 26.48 9.87
N PRO A 97 16.28 25.95 11.01
CA PRO A 97 15.68 26.77 12.05
C PRO A 97 16.73 27.74 12.62
N SER A 98 16.49 29.04 12.43
CA SER A 98 17.28 30.09 13.06
C SER A 98 16.86 30.21 14.53
N LYS A 99 17.81 29.86 15.42
CA LYS A 99 17.87 29.99 16.90
C LYS A 99 18.00 28.64 17.60
N ALA A 100 19.19 28.02 17.49
CA ALA A 100 19.59 27.00 18.45
C ALA A 100 20.00 27.70 19.77
N SER A 101 19.17 27.53 20.79
CA SER A 101 19.53 27.82 22.18
C SER A 101 20.77 26.99 22.57
N LYS A 102 21.62 27.59 23.42
CA LYS A 102 22.84 26.96 23.92
C LYS A 102 22.51 25.59 24.54
N THR A 103 23.32 24.59 24.20
CA THR A 103 23.26 23.17 24.63
C THR A 103 22.39 22.24 23.75
N ALA A 104 22.71 22.14 22.46
CA ALA A 104 22.29 20.98 21.68
C ALA A 104 23.10 19.75 22.14
N ARG A 105 22.56 18.97 23.08
CA ARG A 105 22.96 17.57 23.23
C ARG A 105 22.77 16.94 21.85
N ILE A 106 23.85 16.50 21.22
CA ILE A 106 23.76 15.63 20.04
C ILE A 106 23.10 14.35 20.55
N ASN A 107 21.78 14.27 20.46
CA ASN A 107 21.08 13.01 20.57
C ASN A 107 21.47 12.22 19.33
N ILE A 108 22.59 11.51 19.39
CA ILE A 108 22.80 10.35 18.54
C ILE A 108 21.62 9.44 18.86
N ARG A 109 20.58 9.49 18.04
CA ARG A 109 19.58 8.44 17.98
C ARG A 109 20.36 7.22 17.49
N VAL A 110 20.96 6.49 18.42
CA VAL A 110 21.33 5.11 18.19
C VAL A 110 20.00 4.47 17.80
N LEU A 111 19.81 4.20 16.51
CA LEU A 111 18.75 3.33 16.03
C LEU A 111 18.99 2.03 16.79
N ARG A 112 18.21 1.80 17.85
CA ARG A 112 18.20 0.50 18.51
C ARG A 112 17.96 -0.52 17.39
N PRO A 113 18.71 -1.63 17.35
CA PRO A 113 18.32 -2.75 16.52
C PRO A 113 16.84 -2.99 16.79
N ARG A 114 16.00 -2.96 15.75
CA ARG A 114 14.59 -3.32 15.91
C ARG A 114 14.59 -4.66 16.63
N THR A 115 13.81 -4.79 17.70
CA THR A 115 13.50 -6.11 18.26
C THR A 115 13.12 -7.01 17.07
N PRO A 116 13.63 -8.24 17.00
CA PRO A 116 13.36 -9.09 15.85
C PRO A 116 11.84 -9.13 15.64
N ILE A 117 11.44 -8.67 14.46
CA ILE A 117 10.03 -8.60 14.01
C ILE A 117 9.45 -10.01 14.02
N VAL A 118 10.30 -11.02 13.88
CA VAL A 118 9.93 -12.40 13.73
C VAL A 118 10.50 -13.20 14.89
N GLU A 119 9.73 -14.13 15.44
CA GLU A 119 10.16 -14.95 16.58
C GLU A 119 11.03 -16.14 16.15
N THR A 120 10.83 -16.65 14.93
CA THR A 120 11.53 -17.83 14.41
C THR A 120 11.99 -17.65 12.97
N GLU A 121 13.08 -18.33 12.59
CA GLU A 121 13.54 -18.39 11.19
C GLU A 121 12.45 -18.93 10.26
N GLN A 122 11.66 -19.89 10.74
CA GLN A 122 10.56 -20.48 9.98
C GLN A 122 9.47 -19.44 9.67
N GLU A 123 9.08 -18.63 10.66
CA GLU A 123 8.11 -17.55 10.48
C GLU A 123 8.63 -16.49 9.49
N TYR A 124 9.94 -16.21 9.48
CA TYR A 124 10.55 -15.25 8.56
C TYR A 124 10.42 -15.73 7.11
N ARG A 125 10.71 -17.02 6.87
CA ARG A 125 10.59 -17.63 5.53
C ARG A 125 9.17 -17.53 4.98
N TYR A 126 8.15 -17.83 5.79
CA TYR A 126 6.77 -17.73 5.34
C TYR A 126 6.31 -16.29 5.18
N LEU A 127 6.79 -15.36 6.00
CA LEU A 127 6.51 -13.95 5.84
C LEU A 127 7.13 -13.42 4.54
N CYS A 128 8.38 -13.76 4.24
CA CYS A 128 9.02 -13.46 2.96
C CYS A 128 8.21 -14.04 1.80
N PHE A 129 7.81 -15.32 1.87
CA PHE A 129 7.00 -15.95 0.84
C PHE A 129 5.65 -15.23 0.65
N PHE A 130 5.01 -14.81 1.74
CA PHE A 130 3.80 -13.99 1.67
C PHE A 130 4.07 -12.69 0.92
N THR A 131 5.10 -11.95 1.31
CA THR A 131 5.43 -10.65 0.72
C THR A 131 5.81 -10.73 -0.75
N GLU A 132 6.54 -11.77 -1.15
CA GLU A 132 7.10 -11.91 -2.49
C GLU A 132 6.13 -12.62 -3.45
N ASN A 133 5.32 -13.56 -2.98
CA ASN A 133 4.51 -14.43 -3.84
C ASN A 133 3.01 -14.29 -3.56
N THR A 134 2.59 -14.46 -2.30
CA THR A 134 1.16 -14.51 -1.97
C THR A 134 0.46 -13.19 -2.25
N THR A 135 1.08 -12.04 -1.93
CA THR A 135 0.54 -10.70 -2.21
C THR A 135 0.20 -10.51 -3.69
N ARG A 136 1.05 -10.98 -4.61
CA ARG A 136 0.83 -10.87 -6.06
C ARG A 136 -0.41 -11.63 -6.51
N ARG A 137 -0.66 -12.81 -5.93
CA ARG A 137 -1.88 -13.57 -6.24
C ARG A 137 -3.13 -12.95 -5.63
N LEU A 138 -3.02 -12.35 -4.44
CA LEU A 138 -4.14 -11.70 -3.77
C LEU A 138 -4.53 -10.35 -4.40
N CYS A 139 -3.61 -9.64 -5.06
CA CYS A 139 -3.90 -8.38 -5.75
C CYS A 139 -4.89 -8.52 -6.93
N GLY A 140 -5.03 -9.71 -7.53
CA GLY A 140 -5.87 -9.88 -8.71
C GLY A 140 -5.42 -9.03 -9.90
N PHE A 141 -6.37 -8.63 -10.75
CA PHE A 141 -6.09 -7.92 -12.01
C PHE A 141 -5.97 -6.39 -11.87
N PHE A 142 -6.46 -5.82 -10.76
CA PHE A 142 -6.44 -4.38 -10.53
C PHE A 142 -5.39 -4.05 -9.48
N GLU A 143 -4.46 -3.16 -9.81
CA GLU A 143 -3.43 -2.71 -8.87
C GLU A 143 -4.07 -2.02 -7.66
N SER A 144 -4.08 -2.70 -6.52
CA SER A 144 -4.49 -2.14 -5.24
C SER A 144 -3.29 -2.02 -4.31
N LYS A 145 -3.22 -0.89 -3.59
CA LYS A 145 -2.21 -0.67 -2.55
C LYS A 145 -2.45 -1.50 -1.29
N LEU A 146 -3.62 -2.15 -1.20
CA LEU A 146 -4.02 -2.94 -0.06
C LEU A 146 -2.96 -3.99 0.32
N TRP A 147 -2.60 -4.86 -0.60
CA TRP A 147 -1.69 -5.97 -0.32
C TRP A 147 -0.22 -5.59 -0.42
N SER A 148 0.12 -4.67 -1.32
CA SER A 148 1.50 -4.24 -1.58
C SER A 148 2.04 -3.23 -0.57
N HIS A 149 1.17 -2.46 0.08
CA HIS A 149 1.57 -1.41 1.03
C HIS A 149 0.86 -1.53 2.37
N LEU A 150 -0.48 -1.44 2.39
CA LEU A 150 -1.23 -1.31 3.65
C LEU A 150 -1.08 -2.54 4.53
N MET A 151 -1.21 -3.73 3.94
CA MET A 151 -1.10 -5.01 4.62
C MET A 151 0.31 -5.25 5.14
N LEU A 152 1.34 -4.94 4.34
CA LEU A 152 2.74 -5.11 4.75
C LEU A 152 3.14 -4.17 5.88
N GLN A 153 2.70 -2.90 5.80
CA GLN A 153 2.92 -1.92 6.86
C GLN A 153 2.21 -2.33 8.16
N ALA A 154 0.98 -2.83 8.05
CA ALA A 154 0.24 -3.33 9.19
C ALA A 154 0.89 -4.59 9.79
N GLY A 155 1.41 -5.51 8.96
CA GLY A 155 2.17 -6.67 9.42
C GLY A 155 3.42 -6.29 10.20
N GLU A 156 4.09 -5.20 9.83
CA GLU A 156 5.26 -4.67 10.57
C GLU A 156 4.90 -4.03 11.92
N GLN A 157 3.70 -3.46 12.04
CA GLN A 157 3.25 -2.76 13.25
C GLN A 157 2.51 -3.66 14.23
N GLU A 158 1.65 -4.54 13.71
CA GLU A 158 0.67 -5.32 14.46
C GLU A 158 1.04 -6.80 14.47
N ARG A 159 1.28 -7.35 15.67
CA ARG A 159 1.65 -8.77 15.83
C ARG A 159 0.56 -9.74 15.34
N PRO A 160 -0.75 -9.53 15.61
CA PRO A 160 -1.78 -10.44 15.12
C PRO A 160 -1.79 -10.55 13.58
N ILE A 161 -1.62 -9.40 12.90
CA ILE A 161 -1.58 -9.33 11.44
C ILE A 161 -0.37 -10.10 10.89
N ARG A 162 0.80 -9.94 11.51
CA ARG A 162 2.02 -10.68 11.13
C ARG A 162 1.85 -12.19 11.20
N HIS A 163 1.32 -12.70 12.31
CA HIS A 163 1.09 -14.14 12.46
C HIS A 163 0.08 -14.66 11.43
N ALA A 164 -0.98 -13.90 11.13
CA ALA A 164 -1.93 -14.25 10.08
C ALA A 164 -1.28 -14.26 8.68
N MET A 165 -0.43 -13.28 8.36
CA MET A 165 0.32 -13.25 7.10
C MET A 165 1.25 -14.46 6.96
N SER A 166 2.00 -14.81 8.01
CA SER A 166 2.87 -16.00 8.00
C SER A 166 2.08 -17.30 7.89
N ALA A 167 0.90 -17.38 8.50
CA ALA A 167 0.00 -18.53 8.35
C ALA A 167 -0.46 -18.71 6.90
N ILE A 168 -0.89 -17.63 6.25
CA ILE A 168 -1.28 -17.63 4.83
C ILE A 168 -0.10 -17.97 3.94
N GLY A 169 1.09 -17.40 4.19
CA GLY A 169 2.31 -17.72 3.44
C GLY A 169 2.68 -19.21 3.52
N ALA A 170 2.49 -19.85 4.68
CA ALA A 170 2.69 -21.28 4.85
C ALA A 170 1.66 -22.12 4.08
N LEU A 171 0.38 -21.77 4.18
CA LEU A 171 -0.71 -22.46 3.46
C LEU A 171 -0.57 -22.33 1.94
N ASP A 172 -0.17 -21.15 1.50
CA ASP A 172 0.11 -20.88 0.11
C ASP A 172 1.29 -21.71 -0.43
N LEU A 173 2.36 -21.81 0.34
CA LEU A 173 3.50 -22.62 -0.05
C LEU A 173 3.12 -24.10 -0.25
N ILE A 174 2.13 -24.62 0.49
CA ILE A 174 1.58 -25.97 0.27
C ILE A 174 0.97 -26.07 -1.13
N LEU A 175 0.16 -25.09 -1.55
CA LEU A 175 -0.47 -25.08 -2.87
C LEU A 175 0.59 -25.05 -3.97
N HIS A 176 1.57 -24.16 -3.86
CA HIS A 176 2.67 -24.06 -4.80
C HIS A 176 3.52 -25.34 -4.86
N THR A 177 3.74 -25.99 -3.72
CA THR A 177 4.48 -27.26 -3.66
C THR A 177 3.73 -28.39 -4.35
N LYS A 178 2.39 -28.45 -4.19
CA LYS A 178 1.52 -29.43 -4.86
C LYS A 178 1.52 -29.24 -6.38
N GLU A 179 1.52 -28.00 -6.86
CA GLU A 179 1.56 -27.68 -8.30
C GLU A 179 2.87 -28.13 -8.96
N GLN A 180 4.01 -28.01 -8.27
CA GLN A 180 5.31 -28.32 -8.87
C GLN A 180 5.68 -29.81 -8.84
N LYS A 181 5.31 -30.54 -7.78
CA LYS A 181 5.77 -31.94 -7.56
C LYS A 181 4.68 -32.82 -6.92
N PRO A 182 3.68 -33.27 -7.70
CA PRO A 182 2.48 -33.93 -7.16
C PRO A 182 2.71 -35.31 -6.51
N HIS A 183 3.84 -36.00 -6.74
CA HIS A 183 3.98 -37.43 -6.41
C HIS A 183 5.29 -37.88 -5.70
N SER A 184 5.87 -37.07 -4.81
CA SER A 184 7.02 -37.51 -3.98
C SER A 184 6.65 -37.67 -2.50
N LEU A 185 7.14 -38.75 -1.87
CA LEU A 185 6.94 -39.00 -0.43
C LEU A 185 7.56 -37.91 0.46
N VAL A 186 8.71 -37.35 0.04
CA VAL A 186 9.36 -36.22 0.72
C VAL A 186 8.46 -34.98 0.68
N THR A 187 7.71 -34.81 -0.41
CA THR A 187 6.75 -33.70 -0.55
C THR A 187 5.62 -33.81 0.48
N ARG A 188 5.19 -35.02 0.84
CA ARG A 188 4.11 -35.21 1.82
C ARG A 188 4.53 -34.79 3.23
N SER A 189 5.73 -35.16 3.66
CA SER A 189 6.27 -34.72 4.97
C SER A 189 6.43 -33.21 5.05
N THR A 190 6.94 -32.57 3.98
CA THR A 190 7.09 -31.10 3.98
C THR A 190 5.74 -30.40 3.99
N ILE A 191 4.74 -30.91 3.26
CA ILE A 191 3.38 -30.36 3.27
C ILE A 191 2.79 -30.42 4.68
N GLU A 192 2.98 -31.52 5.41
CA GLU A 192 2.50 -31.67 6.78
C GLU A 192 3.15 -30.63 7.72
N GLU A 193 4.46 -30.40 7.61
CA GLU A 193 5.16 -29.38 8.38
C GLU A 193 4.62 -27.96 8.12
N HIS A 194 4.42 -27.61 6.85
CA HIS A 194 3.82 -26.33 6.46
C HIS A 194 2.40 -26.19 7.01
N HIS A 195 1.61 -27.26 6.99
CA HIS A 195 0.23 -27.29 7.44
C HIS A 195 0.12 -27.09 8.95
N ILE A 196 0.89 -27.84 9.75
CA ILE A 196 0.95 -27.71 11.20
C ILE A 196 1.38 -26.30 11.60
N PHE A 197 2.37 -25.73 10.90
CA PHE A 197 2.79 -24.37 11.15
C PHE A 197 1.67 -23.36 10.87
N ALA A 198 0.98 -23.49 9.73
CA ALA A 198 -0.10 -22.58 9.32
C ALA A 198 -1.21 -22.52 10.38
N ILE A 199 -1.69 -23.67 10.86
CA ILE A 199 -2.74 -23.73 11.89
C ILE A 199 -2.26 -23.08 13.20
N LYS A 200 -1.05 -23.41 13.67
CA LYS A 200 -0.50 -22.85 14.92
C LYS A 200 -0.38 -21.32 14.86
N GLN A 201 0.06 -20.78 13.72
CA GLN A 201 0.15 -19.33 13.55
C GLN A 201 -1.21 -18.67 13.42
N TYR A 202 -2.16 -19.31 12.73
CA TYR A 202 -3.54 -18.84 12.63
C TYR A 202 -4.21 -18.73 14.01
N GLU A 203 -4.15 -19.80 14.82
CA GLU A 203 -4.70 -19.80 16.19
C GLU A 203 -4.02 -18.74 17.07
N LYS A 204 -2.69 -18.60 16.94
CA LYS A 204 -1.94 -17.57 17.66
C LYS A 204 -2.38 -16.16 17.25
N ALA A 205 -2.59 -15.92 15.95
CA ALA A 205 -3.05 -14.64 15.43
C ALA A 205 -4.43 -14.26 16.00
N VAL A 206 -5.39 -15.19 15.99
CA VAL A 206 -6.73 -14.98 16.54
C VAL A 206 -6.69 -14.72 18.05
N ARG A 207 -5.89 -15.50 18.80
CA ARG A 207 -5.73 -15.29 20.24
C ARG A 207 -5.16 -13.91 20.57
N LEU A 208 -4.11 -13.49 19.85
CA LEU A 208 -3.49 -12.19 20.05
C LEU A 208 -4.44 -11.04 19.71
N MET A 209 -5.19 -11.16 18.60
CA MET A 209 -6.19 -10.16 18.25
C MET A 209 -7.28 -10.06 19.34
N LYS A 210 -7.77 -11.18 19.87
CA LYS A 210 -8.76 -11.19 20.96
C LYS A 210 -8.24 -10.50 22.21
N THR A 211 -7.00 -10.76 22.62
CA THR A 211 -6.40 -10.12 23.80
C THR A 211 -6.19 -8.64 23.58
N ASP A 212 -5.68 -8.23 22.42
CA ASP A 212 -5.41 -6.83 22.15
C ASP A 212 -6.74 -6.02 22.03
N ILE A 213 -7.84 -6.61 21.51
CA ILE A 213 -9.20 -6.01 21.50
C ILE A 213 -9.65 -5.73 22.94
N ALA A 214 -9.46 -6.69 23.85
CA ALA A 214 -9.91 -6.58 25.23
C ALA A 214 -9.09 -5.57 26.04
N GLU A 215 -7.78 -5.48 25.80
CA GLU A 215 -6.87 -4.67 26.62
C GLU A 215 -6.76 -3.21 26.16
N ARG A 216 -6.67 -2.97 24.84
CA ARG A 216 -6.28 -1.65 24.30
C ARG A 216 -7.38 -0.97 23.51
N GLY A 217 -8.38 -1.73 23.04
CA GLY A 217 -9.19 -1.33 21.91
C GLY A 217 -8.32 -1.22 20.64
N HIS A 218 -8.80 -1.74 19.52
CA HIS A 218 -8.07 -1.57 18.26
C HIS A 218 -8.64 -0.45 17.41
N SER A 219 -7.78 0.08 16.54
CA SER A 219 -8.25 0.86 15.40
C SER A 219 -9.17 0.00 14.54
N LEU A 220 -10.25 0.60 14.03
CA LEU A 220 -11.13 -0.01 13.05
C LEU A 220 -10.31 -0.59 11.89
N ARG A 221 -9.31 0.18 11.42
CA ARG A 221 -8.35 -0.22 10.39
C ARG A 221 -7.68 -1.57 10.67
N THR A 222 -7.11 -1.76 11.86
CA THR A 222 -6.40 -3.00 12.23
C THR A 222 -7.38 -4.18 12.27
N ALA A 223 -8.59 -3.99 12.80
CA ALA A 223 -9.62 -5.02 12.83
C ALA A 223 -10.05 -5.44 11.42
N LEU A 224 -10.25 -4.48 10.51
CA LEU A 224 -10.63 -4.73 9.12
C LEU A 224 -9.54 -5.47 8.34
N LEU A 225 -8.27 -5.04 8.46
CA LEU A 225 -7.15 -5.74 7.83
C LEU A 225 -7.00 -7.17 8.34
N PHE A 226 -7.23 -7.38 9.63
CA PHE A 226 -7.23 -8.72 10.20
C PHE A 226 -8.38 -9.58 9.67
N CYS A 227 -9.60 -9.05 9.62
CA CYS A 227 -10.74 -9.74 9.00
C CYS A 227 -10.42 -10.15 7.55
N LEU A 228 -9.80 -9.28 6.75
CA LEU A 228 -9.38 -9.63 5.39
C LEU A 228 -8.42 -10.83 5.36
N LEU A 229 -7.42 -10.87 6.25
CA LEU A 229 -6.48 -11.99 6.33
C LEU A 229 -7.16 -13.27 6.78
N ILE A 230 -8.07 -13.21 7.75
CA ILE A 230 -8.82 -14.39 8.17
C ILE A 230 -9.69 -14.92 7.04
N VAL A 231 -10.39 -14.03 6.31
CA VAL A 231 -11.15 -14.43 5.10
C VAL A 231 -10.24 -15.12 4.09
N CYS A 232 -9.04 -14.60 3.83
CA CYS A 232 -8.09 -15.26 2.94
C CYS A 232 -7.66 -16.65 3.45
N PHE A 233 -7.33 -16.77 4.74
CA PHE A 233 -6.93 -18.04 5.34
C PHE A 233 -8.05 -19.08 5.25
N GLU A 234 -9.26 -18.72 5.66
CA GLU A 234 -10.43 -19.61 5.70
C GLU A 234 -10.84 -20.07 4.29
N ASN A 235 -10.77 -19.19 3.29
CA ASN A 235 -11.01 -19.56 1.89
C ASN A 235 -9.94 -20.54 1.35
N LEU A 236 -8.67 -20.35 1.72
CA LEU A 236 -7.58 -21.25 1.30
C LEU A 236 -7.62 -22.59 2.04
N TYR A 237 -8.11 -22.61 3.29
CA TYR A 237 -8.21 -23.80 4.11
C TYR A 237 -9.47 -24.63 3.79
N GLY A 238 -10.54 -23.98 3.30
CA GLY A 238 -11.77 -24.63 2.81
C GLY A 238 -13.01 -24.41 3.69
N THR A 239 -12.95 -23.49 4.65
CA THR A 239 -13.99 -23.23 5.66
C THR A 239 -14.81 -22.00 5.31
N GLN A 240 -15.62 -22.13 4.25
CA GLN A 240 -16.35 -21.04 3.63
C GLN A 240 -17.31 -20.30 4.59
N GLN A 241 -17.95 -21.01 5.53
CA GLN A 241 -18.86 -20.39 6.51
C GLN A 241 -18.13 -19.41 7.45
N SER A 242 -16.92 -19.77 7.90
CA SER A 242 -16.10 -18.89 8.75
C SER A 242 -15.72 -17.62 7.99
N ALA A 243 -15.32 -17.76 6.72
CA ALA A 243 -15.02 -16.63 5.84
C ALA A 243 -16.22 -15.66 5.76
N THR A 244 -17.44 -16.17 5.54
CA THR A 244 -18.65 -15.33 5.51
C THR A 244 -18.90 -14.61 6.83
N VAL A 245 -18.71 -15.26 7.98
CA VAL A 245 -18.84 -14.61 9.30
C VAL A 245 -17.88 -13.42 9.43
N HIS A 246 -16.62 -13.57 8.98
CA HIS A 246 -15.65 -12.48 9.02
C HIS A 246 -15.93 -11.35 8.02
N ILE A 247 -16.51 -11.65 6.85
CA ILE A 247 -16.99 -10.64 5.89
C ILE A 247 -18.11 -9.81 6.52
N ILE A 248 -19.14 -10.47 7.06
CA ILE A 248 -20.29 -9.81 7.70
C ILE A 248 -19.83 -8.99 8.91
N ALA A 249 -18.93 -9.53 9.74
CA ALA A 249 -18.38 -8.81 10.88
C ALA A 249 -17.65 -7.52 10.45
N GLY A 250 -16.81 -7.58 9.41
CA GLY A 250 -16.12 -6.40 8.89
C GLY A 250 -17.06 -5.33 8.35
N ILE A 251 -18.11 -5.74 7.63
CA ILE A 251 -19.16 -4.84 7.13
C ILE A 251 -19.90 -4.15 8.27
N ARG A 252 -20.33 -4.91 9.28
CA ARG A 252 -21.00 -4.36 10.46
C ARG A 252 -20.11 -3.39 11.24
N LEU A 253 -18.81 -3.65 11.32
CA LEU A 253 -17.85 -2.73 11.96
C LEU A 253 -17.78 -1.40 11.22
N ILE A 254 -17.74 -1.40 9.88
CA ILE A 254 -17.75 -0.19 9.06
C ILE A 254 -19.04 0.60 9.27
N GLU A 255 -20.20 -0.07 9.21
CA GLU A 255 -21.51 0.56 9.37
C GLU A 255 -21.71 1.15 10.78
N ALA A 256 -21.37 0.39 11.82
CA ALA A 256 -21.48 0.85 13.20
C ALA A 256 -20.58 2.05 13.48
N TYR A 257 -19.34 2.04 12.96
CA TYR A 257 -18.42 3.15 13.13
C TYR A 257 -18.87 4.41 12.39
N HIS A 258 -19.41 4.26 11.18
CA HIS A 258 -20.00 5.38 10.45
C HIS A 258 -21.16 6.03 11.21
N HIS A 259 -22.05 5.21 11.78
CA HIS A 259 -23.19 5.70 12.56
C HIS A 259 -22.74 6.45 13.83
N ASP A 260 -21.70 5.99 14.54
CA ASP A 260 -21.17 6.71 15.70
C ASP A 260 -20.62 8.09 15.30
N HIS A 261 -19.90 8.17 14.16
CA HIS A 261 -19.29 9.41 13.69
C HIS A 261 -20.31 10.44 13.16
N THR A 262 -21.36 9.98 12.48
CA THR A 262 -22.43 10.88 12.02
C THR A 262 -23.26 11.41 13.17
N SER A 263 -23.52 10.59 14.20
CA SER A 263 -24.26 11.01 15.40
C SER A 263 -23.51 11.99 16.29
N ARG A 264 -22.17 11.93 16.31
CA ARG A 264 -21.31 12.81 17.14
C ARG A 264 -20.91 14.12 16.46
N SER A 265 -21.22 14.32 15.17
CA SER A 265 -20.91 15.59 14.51
C SER A 265 -21.93 16.66 14.93
N ASP A 266 -21.50 17.57 15.82
CA ASP A 266 -22.19 18.83 16.14
C ASP A 266 -22.16 19.77 14.92
N LYS A 267 -22.91 19.44 13.87
CA LYS A 267 -23.06 20.32 12.70
C LYS A 267 -24.04 21.46 13.02
N SER A 268 -23.64 22.68 12.64
CA SER A 268 -24.47 23.88 12.75
C SER A 268 -25.83 23.72 12.02
N PRO A 269 -26.91 24.41 12.46
CA PRO A 269 -28.26 24.25 11.89
C PRO A 269 -28.36 24.50 10.39
N LEU A 270 -27.43 25.27 9.80
CA LEU A 270 -27.42 25.63 8.38
C LEU A 270 -26.95 24.49 7.47
N GLN A 271 -26.09 23.58 7.95
CA GLN A 271 -25.64 22.42 7.16
C GLN A 271 -26.65 21.27 7.17
N LYS A 272 -27.54 21.21 8.18
CA LYS A 272 -28.63 20.22 8.24
C LYS A 272 -29.69 20.42 7.15
N ALA A 273 -29.83 21.64 6.62
CA ALA A 273 -30.82 21.97 5.59
C ALA A 273 -30.34 21.66 4.15
N GLU A 274 -29.04 21.55 3.91
CA GLU A 274 -28.50 21.12 2.61
C GLU A 274 -28.35 19.59 2.54
N GLU A 275 -28.06 18.93 3.68
CA GLU A 275 -27.99 17.45 3.77
C GLU A 275 -29.35 16.77 3.96
N SER A 276 -30.44 17.50 4.24
CA SER A 276 -31.78 16.90 4.40
C SER A 276 -32.35 16.24 3.13
N ASN A 277 -31.65 16.34 2.00
CA ASN A 277 -31.97 15.64 0.75
C ASN A 277 -31.06 14.42 0.46
N ALA A 278 -30.05 14.16 1.30
CA ALA A 278 -29.27 12.93 1.27
C ALA A 278 -29.87 11.97 2.31
N SER A 279 -30.53 10.90 1.84
CA SER A 279 -31.01 9.83 2.68
C SER A 279 -29.89 9.37 3.62
N THR A 280 -30.17 9.39 4.93
CA THR A 280 -29.30 8.80 5.95
C THR A 280 -29.41 7.29 5.82
N ASP A 281 -28.85 6.74 4.75
CA ASP A 281 -28.98 5.32 4.45
C ASP A 281 -28.11 4.52 5.43
N PRO A 282 -28.71 3.59 6.21
CA PRO A 282 -27.97 2.79 7.18
C PRO A 282 -26.96 1.84 6.52
N VAL A 283 -27.09 1.59 5.21
CA VAL A 283 -26.18 0.75 4.42
C VAL A 283 -25.28 1.65 3.57
N THR A 284 -24.07 1.86 4.08
CA THR A 284 -23.16 2.92 3.62
C THR A 284 -22.35 2.60 2.37
N PHE A 285 -22.45 1.38 1.81
CA PHE A 285 -21.52 0.95 0.76
C PHE A 285 -21.67 1.74 -0.55
N GLY A 286 -20.74 2.68 -0.73
CA GLY A 286 -20.55 3.51 -1.90
C GLY A 286 -19.17 3.30 -2.55
N MET A 287 -18.70 4.30 -3.28
CA MET A 287 -17.45 4.21 -4.06
C MET A 287 -16.19 4.49 -3.23
N ALA A 288 -16.32 5.15 -2.08
CA ALA A 288 -15.23 5.58 -1.21
C ALA A 288 -15.60 5.37 0.26
N SER A 289 -14.57 5.28 1.10
CA SER A 289 -14.72 5.13 2.54
C SER A 289 -15.50 6.32 3.12
N PRO A 290 -16.52 6.09 3.96
CA PRO A 290 -17.23 7.17 4.61
C PRO A 290 -16.41 7.84 5.72
N VAL A 291 -15.27 7.24 6.13
CA VAL A 291 -14.37 7.79 7.15
C VAL A 291 -12.90 7.69 6.68
N PRO A 292 -12.48 8.49 5.69
CA PRO A 292 -11.14 8.38 5.08
C PRO A 292 -9.97 8.66 6.03
N SER A 293 -10.22 9.30 7.18
CA SER A 293 -9.22 9.54 8.22
C SER A 293 -8.77 8.26 8.91
N ASP A 294 -9.68 7.28 9.01
CA ASP A 294 -9.50 6.09 9.84
C ASP A 294 -9.45 4.82 9.00
N VAL A 295 -10.12 4.79 7.85
CA VAL A 295 -10.15 3.64 6.94
C VAL A 295 -9.90 4.11 5.52
N GLU A 296 -8.84 3.59 4.92
CA GLU A 296 -8.49 3.82 3.52
C GLU A 296 -9.54 3.24 2.56
N ASP A 297 -9.74 3.90 1.41
CA ASP A 297 -10.69 3.48 0.38
C ASP A 297 -10.40 2.05 -0.11
N GLU A 298 -9.13 1.64 -0.18
CA GLU A 298 -8.76 0.30 -0.62
C GLU A 298 -9.25 -0.80 0.33
N ILE A 299 -9.27 -0.56 1.64
CA ILE A 299 -9.79 -1.51 2.63
C ILE A 299 -11.31 -1.59 2.49
N TYR A 300 -11.95 -0.44 2.41
CA TYR A 300 -13.40 -0.34 2.28
C TYR A 300 -13.92 -1.02 1.00
N GLN A 301 -13.30 -0.72 -0.15
CA GLN A 301 -13.63 -1.33 -1.43
C GLN A 301 -13.40 -2.85 -1.43
N ALA A 302 -12.39 -3.35 -0.71
CA ALA A 302 -12.17 -4.78 -0.58
C ALA A 302 -13.34 -5.50 0.11
N PHE A 303 -13.95 -4.91 1.14
CA PHE A 303 -15.17 -5.46 1.73
C PHE A 303 -16.37 -5.40 0.78
N GLY A 304 -16.46 -4.37 -0.06
CA GLY A 304 -17.46 -4.30 -1.12
C GLY A 304 -17.34 -5.47 -2.11
N LEU A 305 -16.11 -5.83 -2.50
CA LEU A 305 -15.84 -6.98 -3.36
C LEU A 305 -16.10 -8.32 -2.67
N LEU A 306 -15.70 -8.45 -1.40
CA LEU A 306 -15.96 -9.67 -0.63
C LEU A 306 -17.45 -9.93 -0.44
N GLU A 307 -18.26 -8.87 -0.32
CA GLU A 307 -19.71 -8.97 -0.26
C GLU A 307 -20.31 -9.48 -1.57
N ILE A 308 -19.88 -8.93 -2.71
CA ILE A 308 -20.25 -9.43 -4.05
C ILE A 308 -19.91 -10.93 -4.16
N ALA A 309 -18.68 -11.31 -3.76
CA ALA A 309 -18.24 -12.70 -3.77
C ALA A 309 -19.13 -13.59 -2.87
N SER A 310 -19.39 -13.16 -1.62
CA SER A 310 -20.21 -13.91 -0.67
C SER A 310 -21.64 -14.15 -1.18
N LEU A 311 -22.26 -13.14 -1.81
CA LEU A 311 -23.59 -13.23 -2.42
C LEU A 311 -23.62 -14.19 -3.60
N SER A 312 -22.57 -14.20 -4.42
CA SER A 312 -22.48 -15.07 -5.61
C SER A 312 -22.48 -16.56 -5.25
N PHE A 313 -22.11 -16.93 -4.02
CA PHE A 313 -22.12 -18.30 -3.53
C PHE A 313 -23.35 -18.66 -2.67
N ASN A 314 -24.37 -17.79 -2.59
CA ASN A 314 -25.59 -17.98 -1.77
C ASN A 314 -25.32 -18.26 -0.29
N LEU A 315 -24.26 -17.66 0.26
CA LEU A 315 -23.88 -17.85 1.66
C LEU A 315 -24.35 -16.73 2.58
N ASP A 316 -25.16 -15.80 2.07
CA ASP A 316 -25.53 -14.61 2.83
C ASP A 316 -26.55 -14.93 3.94
N GLY A 317 -26.15 -14.71 5.19
CA GLY A 317 -27.01 -14.82 6.36
C GLY A 317 -27.68 -13.50 6.77
N ARG A 318 -27.49 -12.42 6.02
CA ARG A 318 -28.07 -11.10 6.33
C ARG A 318 -29.51 -11.08 5.80
N GLY A 319 -30.48 -11.03 6.71
CA GLY A 319 -31.90 -11.16 6.36
C GLY A 319 -32.41 -10.15 5.33
N MET A 320 -33.61 -10.41 4.80
CA MET A 320 -34.21 -9.67 3.67
C MET A 320 -34.22 -8.14 3.85
N ALA A 321 -34.42 -7.64 5.07
CA ALA A 321 -34.39 -6.21 5.37
C ALA A 321 -33.06 -5.54 4.95
N TYR A 322 -31.93 -6.23 5.12
CA TYR A 322 -30.63 -5.73 4.69
C TYR A 322 -30.53 -5.66 3.16
N HIS A 323 -30.97 -6.70 2.45
CA HIS A 323 -30.99 -6.70 0.97
C HIS A 323 -31.88 -5.60 0.39
N MET A 324 -33.03 -5.34 1.02
CA MET A 324 -33.96 -4.27 0.62
C MET A 324 -33.33 -2.88 0.73
N LEU A 325 -32.44 -2.66 1.69
CA LEU A 325 -31.70 -1.41 1.84
C LEU A 325 -30.48 -1.38 0.90
N ALA A 326 -29.71 -2.46 0.87
CA ALA A 326 -28.45 -2.55 0.14
C ALA A 326 -28.61 -2.50 -1.39
N LYS A 327 -29.76 -2.92 -1.95
CA LYS A 327 -30.03 -2.81 -3.40
C LYS A 327 -30.03 -1.37 -3.91
N ASP A 328 -30.33 -0.41 -3.02
CA ASP A 328 -30.40 1.01 -3.34
C ASP A 328 -29.18 1.80 -2.84
N SER A 329 -28.19 1.13 -2.24
CA SER A 329 -26.97 1.79 -1.74
C SER A 329 -26.20 2.49 -2.86
N GLY A 330 -25.66 3.68 -2.57
CA GLY A 330 -24.93 4.47 -3.56
C GLY A 330 -25.78 4.96 -4.75
N SER A 331 -27.11 5.05 -4.60
CA SER A 331 -28.01 5.52 -5.67
C SER A 331 -27.64 6.89 -6.23
N SER A 332 -27.15 7.82 -5.40
CA SER A 332 -26.67 9.12 -5.89
C SER A 332 -25.45 9.00 -6.79
N CYS A 333 -24.51 8.08 -6.49
CA CYS A 333 -23.34 7.85 -7.33
C CYS A 333 -23.79 7.34 -8.71
N VAL A 334 -24.70 6.37 -8.75
CA VAL A 334 -25.20 5.81 -10.03
C VAL A 334 -25.98 6.85 -10.84
N LYS A 335 -26.78 7.71 -10.19
CA LYS A 335 -27.47 8.83 -10.88
C LYS A 335 -26.47 9.81 -11.52
N ASN A 336 -25.33 10.03 -10.86
CA ASN A 336 -24.27 10.93 -11.33
C ASN A 336 -23.19 10.22 -12.15
N MET A 337 -23.43 8.98 -12.61
CA MET A 337 -22.45 8.21 -13.35
C MET A 337 -22.09 8.91 -14.68
N PRO A 338 -20.81 9.14 -14.97
CA PRO A 338 -20.41 9.83 -16.19
C PRO A 338 -20.66 8.95 -17.42
N SER A 339 -20.94 9.58 -18.56
CA SER A 339 -21.10 8.88 -19.85
C SER A 339 -19.77 8.35 -20.42
N ARG A 340 -18.63 8.83 -19.89
CA ARG A 340 -17.27 8.36 -20.21
C ARG A 340 -16.42 8.39 -18.95
N PHE A 341 -15.72 7.30 -18.67
CA PHE A 341 -14.78 7.21 -17.55
C PHE A 341 -13.40 7.74 -17.97
N VAL A 342 -12.74 8.45 -17.05
CA VAL A 342 -11.39 9.01 -17.22
C VAL A 342 -10.34 7.92 -17.02
N SER A 343 -10.62 6.90 -16.21
CA SER A 343 -9.68 5.83 -15.90
C SER A 343 -10.34 4.47 -15.69
N LEU A 344 -9.56 3.39 -15.85
CA LEU A 344 -10.04 2.04 -15.59
C LEU A 344 -10.43 1.80 -14.10
N PRO A 345 -9.69 2.30 -13.09
CA PRO A 345 -10.12 2.21 -11.69
C PRO A 345 -11.45 2.92 -11.41
N GLU A 346 -11.69 4.06 -12.05
CA GLU A 346 -12.98 4.76 -11.94
C GLU A 346 -14.12 3.91 -12.50
N ALA A 347 -13.95 3.36 -13.72
CA ALA A 347 -14.93 2.46 -14.32
C ALA A 347 -15.18 1.22 -13.45
N LYS A 348 -14.12 0.67 -12.85
CA LYS A 348 -14.21 -0.47 -11.92
C LYS A 348 -15.03 -0.13 -10.68
N ALA A 349 -14.83 1.04 -10.08
CA ALA A 349 -15.57 1.44 -8.88
C ALA A 349 -17.09 1.49 -9.16
N TYR A 350 -17.48 2.06 -10.32
CA TYR A 350 -18.89 2.04 -10.74
C TYR A 350 -19.40 0.63 -11.04
N TRP A 351 -18.59 -0.20 -11.69
CA TRP A 351 -18.92 -1.61 -11.96
C TRP A 351 -19.19 -2.37 -10.66
N ASP A 352 -18.29 -2.26 -9.68
CA ASP A 352 -18.45 -2.95 -8.38
C ASP A 352 -19.72 -2.48 -7.67
N LEU A 353 -20.00 -1.17 -7.66
CA LEU A 353 -21.21 -0.63 -7.05
C LEU A 353 -22.48 -1.18 -7.73
N ILE A 354 -22.52 -1.20 -9.06
CA ILE A 354 -23.67 -1.71 -9.81
C ILE A 354 -23.85 -3.22 -9.56
N MET A 355 -22.77 -3.99 -9.62
CA MET A 355 -22.80 -5.43 -9.39
C MET A 355 -23.29 -5.76 -7.99
N ARG A 356 -22.81 -5.03 -6.98
CA ARG A 356 -23.28 -5.16 -5.59
C ARG A 356 -24.78 -4.91 -5.49
N ARG A 357 -25.29 -3.81 -6.06
CA ARG A 357 -26.73 -3.48 -6.05
C ARG A 357 -27.56 -4.58 -6.73
N LEU A 358 -27.09 -5.09 -7.87
CA LEU A 358 -27.73 -6.16 -8.61
C LEU A 358 -27.82 -7.45 -7.79
N LEU A 359 -26.73 -7.83 -7.10
CA LEU A 359 -26.70 -9.02 -6.25
C LEU A 359 -27.61 -8.91 -5.02
N HIS A 360 -27.84 -7.71 -4.49
CA HIS A 360 -28.85 -7.51 -3.44
C HIS A 360 -30.29 -7.44 -3.99
N LEU A 361 -30.48 -6.98 -5.22
CA LEU A 361 -31.79 -6.94 -5.87
C LEU A 361 -32.32 -8.36 -6.14
N LEU A 362 -31.45 -9.29 -6.56
CA LEU A 362 -31.84 -10.67 -6.91
C LEU A 362 -32.66 -11.39 -5.82
N PRO A 363 -32.21 -11.47 -4.54
CA PRO A 363 -33.00 -12.03 -3.45
C PRO A 363 -34.36 -11.35 -3.28
N THR A 364 -34.41 -10.01 -3.39
CA THR A 364 -35.66 -9.25 -3.19
C THR A 364 -36.69 -9.57 -4.29
N LEU A 365 -36.25 -9.73 -5.54
CA LEU A 365 -37.11 -10.12 -6.66
C LEU A 365 -37.60 -11.56 -6.50
N ASN A 366 -36.72 -12.49 -6.12
CA ASN A 366 -37.07 -13.89 -5.94
C ASN A 366 -38.13 -14.05 -4.83
N THR A 367 -38.00 -13.33 -3.71
CA THR A 367 -39.00 -13.36 -2.63
C THR A 367 -40.32 -12.72 -3.05
N ALA A 368 -40.30 -11.61 -3.78
CA ALA A 368 -41.52 -11.00 -4.31
C ALA A 368 -42.25 -11.95 -5.27
N GLN A 369 -41.51 -12.62 -6.17
CA GLN A 369 -42.07 -13.63 -7.08
C GLN A 369 -42.66 -14.83 -6.35
N ALA A 370 -41.97 -15.35 -5.31
CA ALA A 370 -42.48 -16.44 -4.49
C ALA A 370 -43.76 -16.05 -3.74
N THR A 371 -43.84 -14.81 -3.26
CA THR A 371 -45.05 -14.28 -2.59
C THR A 371 -46.23 -14.19 -3.54
N MET A 372 -46.00 -13.74 -4.78
CA MET A 372 -47.05 -13.68 -5.81
C MET A 372 -47.53 -15.09 -6.21
N ARG A 373 -46.61 -16.06 -6.36
CA ARG A 373 -46.99 -17.46 -6.65
C ARG A 373 -47.76 -18.12 -5.50
N GLY A 374 -47.35 -17.90 -4.25
CA GLY A 374 -48.09 -18.42 -3.09
C GLY A 374 -49.49 -17.81 -2.99
N TYR A 375 -49.65 -16.54 -3.35
CA TYR A 375 -50.97 -15.91 -3.44
C TYR A 375 -51.83 -16.47 -4.58
N GLU A 376 -51.23 -16.88 -5.70
CA GLU A 376 -51.94 -17.58 -6.79
C GLU A 376 -52.37 -18.99 -6.37
N ASP A 377 -51.51 -19.77 -5.70
CA ASP A 377 -51.78 -21.13 -5.22
C ASP A 377 -52.86 -21.17 -4.11
N ASP A 378 -52.84 -20.21 -3.17
CA ASP A 378 -53.87 -20.07 -2.13
C ASP A 378 -55.22 -19.65 -2.71
N ASN A 379 -55.23 -18.91 -3.83
CA ASN A 379 -56.46 -18.48 -4.50
C ASN A 379 -57.02 -19.57 -5.44
N GLU A 380 -56.19 -20.43 -6.02
CA GLU A 380 -56.65 -21.62 -6.76
C GLU A 380 -57.23 -22.71 -5.83
N THR A 381 -56.65 -22.90 -4.64
CA THR A 381 -57.16 -23.85 -3.65
C THR A 381 -58.45 -23.38 -2.95
N ALA A 382 -58.68 -22.06 -2.87
CA ALA A 382 -59.92 -21.49 -2.33
C ALA A 382 -61.14 -21.63 -3.26
N ILE A 383 -60.96 -21.95 -4.55
CA ILE A 383 -62.06 -22.02 -5.53
C ILE A 383 -62.67 -23.43 -5.66
N ILE A 384 -62.07 -24.47 -5.05
CA ILE A 384 -62.57 -25.86 -5.11
C ILE A 384 -63.03 -26.35 -3.73
N THR A 385 -63.93 -25.63 -3.08
CA THR A 385 -64.85 -26.21 -2.08
C THR A 385 -66.20 -25.50 -2.13
N LYS A 386 -66.99 -25.79 -3.17
CA LYS A 386 -68.45 -25.56 -3.08
C LYS A 386 -69.02 -26.62 -2.12
N PRO A 387 -69.83 -26.23 -1.12
CA PRO A 387 -70.51 -27.20 -0.28
C PRO A 387 -71.58 -27.91 -1.10
N SER A 388 -71.53 -29.23 -1.13
CA SER A 388 -72.64 -30.06 -1.62
C SER A 388 -73.81 -29.88 -0.66
N SER A 389 -74.79 -29.07 -1.07
CA SER A 389 -76.10 -29.01 -0.43
C SER A 389 -76.86 -30.30 -0.75
N ALA A 390 -76.97 -31.16 0.25
CA ALA A 390 -77.99 -32.20 0.29
C ALA A 390 -78.67 -32.17 1.66
N VAL A 391 -79.99 -32.40 1.61
CA VAL A 391 -80.94 -32.69 2.69
C VAL A 391 -81.70 -31.49 3.27
N ILE A 392 -82.90 -31.24 2.70
CA ILE A 392 -84.15 -31.02 3.44
C ILE A 392 -85.29 -31.78 2.70
N GLU A 393 -85.87 -32.76 3.42
CA GLU A 393 -87.27 -33.31 3.48
C GLU A 393 -88.04 -33.59 2.17
N GLU A 394 -88.73 -34.73 1.97
CA GLU A 394 -89.64 -35.52 2.83
C GLU A 394 -89.47 -37.04 2.70
#